data_AF-A0A386ZFB5-F1
#
_entry.id   AF-A0A386ZFB5-F1
#
_cell.length_a   1.000
_cell.length_b   1.000
_cell.length_c   1.000
_cell.angle_alpha   90.00
_cell.angle_beta   90.00
_cell.angle_gamma   90.00
#
_symmetry.space_group_name_H-M   'P 1'
#
loop_
_entity.id
_entity.type
_entity.pdbx_description
1 polymer ?
#
loop_
_entity_poly.entity_id
_entity_poly.type
_entity_poly.pdbx_seq_one_letter_code
_entity_poly.pdbx_strand_id
1 'polypeptide(L)' 'MTGTRTIRHIHIEADPLRLDFQGTEEQVNSVAAELAGNAGLTVTVDDDVAPDLPILPCARLWR' A
#
# COMPACT_ATOMS: atom_id res chain seq x y z
N MET A 1 -22.69 6.27 -4.43
CA MET A 1 -22.07 6.11 -3.10
C MET A 1 -20.63 6.59 -3.21
N THR A 2 -20.41 7.89 -3.09
CA THR A 2 -19.06 8.47 -3.16
C THR A 2 -18.50 8.45 -1.75
N GLY A 3 -18.11 7.27 -1.29
CA GLY A 3 -17.25 7.17 -0.12
C GLY A 3 -15.95 7.90 -0.46
N THR A 4 -15.55 8.84 0.38
CA THR A 4 -14.28 9.56 0.23
C THR A 4 -13.18 8.51 0.06
N ARG A 5 -12.48 8.50 -1.08
CA ARG A 5 -11.36 7.59 -1.31
C ARG A 5 -10.22 8.02 -0.39
N THR A 6 -10.19 7.47 0.81
CA THR A 6 -9.10 7.67 1.76
C THR A 6 -7.82 7.12 1.15
N ILE A 7 -6.79 7.96 1.06
CA ILE A 7 -5.46 7.53 0.62
C ILE A 7 -4.72 7.02 1.84
N ARG A 8 -4.04 5.89 1.69
CA ARG A 8 -3.25 5.24 2.74
C ARG A 8 -1.84 4.98 2.23
N HIS A 9 -0.90 4.94 3.15
CA HIS A 9 0.47 4.53 2.91
C HIS A 9 0.61 3.02 3.18
N ILE A 10 1.42 2.35 2.36
CA ILE A 10 1.88 0.98 2.59
C ILE A 10 3.41 0.94 2.55
N HIS A 11 3.99 0.49 3.65
CA HIS A 11 5.41 0.19 3.79
C HIS A 11 5.62 -1.32 3.69
N ILE A 12 6.57 -1.74 2.85
CA ILE A 12 6.94 -3.14 2.64
C ILE A 12 8.45 -3.27 2.86
N GLU A 13 8.84 -4.10 3.82
CA GLU A 13 10.24 -4.37 4.16
C GLU A 13 10.57 -5.85 3.99
N ALA A 14 11.72 -6.12 3.35
CA ALA A 14 12.36 -7.43 3.32
C ALA A 14 13.86 -7.23 3.15
N ASP A 15 14.65 -7.34 4.21
CA ASP A 15 16.05 -6.88 4.23
C ASP A 15 16.87 -7.34 3.00
N PRO A 16 17.50 -6.42 2.24
CA PRO A 16 17.64 -4.97 2.46
C PRO A 16 16.57 -4.09 1.76
N LEU A 17 15.54 -4.69 1.18
CA LEU A 17 14.49 -4.03 0.42
C LEU A 17 13.56 -3.23 1.34
N ARG A 18 13.35 -1.96 0.99
CA ARG A 18 12.31 -1.09 1.57
C ARG A 18 11.55 -0.42 0.44
N LEU A 19 10.24 -0.51 0.48
CA LEU A 19 9.34 0.07 -0.51
C LEU A 19 8.19 0.78 0.18
N ASP A 20 7.92 2.00 -0.25
CA ASP A 20 6.86 2.85 0.28
C ASP A 20 5.98 3.30 -0.88
N PHE A 21 4.68 3.05 -0.77
CA PHE A 21 3.70 3.44 -1.78
C PHE A 21 2.45 4.02 -1.14
N GLN A 22 1.69 4.79 -1.92
CA GLN A 22 0.34 5.19 -1.57
C GLN A 22 -0.70 4.63 -2.54
N GLY A 23 -1.91 4.47 -2.04
CA GLY A 23 -3.06 4.07 -2.84
C GLY A 23 -4.35 4.37 -2.10
N THR A 24 -5.48 4.08 -2.73
CA THR A 24 -6.74 4.09 -1.98
C THR A 24 -6.70 3.02 -0.88
N GLU A 25 -7.48 3.22 0.18
CA GLU A 25 -7.63 2.23 1.25
C GLU A 25 -7.94 0.82 0.71
N GLU A 26 -8.82 0.71 -0.29
CA GLU A 26 -9.14 -0.56 -0.96
C GLU A 26 -7.90 -1.20 -1.61
N GLN A 27 -7.13 -0.44 -2.37
CA GLN A 27 -5.92 -0.93 -3.05
C GLN A 27 -4.87 -1.37 -2.03
N VAL A 28 -4.61 -0.52 -1.05
CA VAL A 28 -3.59 -0.76 -0.01
C VAL A 28 -3.94 -1.98 0.82
N ASN A 29 -5.18 -2.09 1.29
CA ASN A 29 -5.61 -3.23 2.10
C ASN A 29 -5.58 -4.53 1.29
N SER A 30 -5.98 -4.49 0.01
CA SER A 30 -5.90 -5.66 -0.87
C SER A 30 -4.46 -6.12 -1.07
N VAL A 31 -3.53 -5.21 -1.35
CA VAL A 31 -2.11 -5.55 -1.52
C VAL A 31 -1.50 -6.05 -0.21
N ALA A 32 -1.79 -5.39 0.91
CA ALA A 32 -1.28 -5.78 2.22
C ALA A 32 -1.74 -7.19 2.61
N ALA A 33 -3.02 -7.54 2.34
CA ALA A 33 -3.55 -8.87 2.61
C ALA A 33 -2.82 -9.97 1.82
N GLU A 34 -2.55 -9.75 0.53
CA GLU A 34 -1.81 -10.70 -0.31
C GLU A 34 -0.36 -10.86 0.14
N LEU A 35 0.29 -9.76 0.55
CA LEU A 35 1.68 -9.77 0.98
C LEU A 35 1.88 -10.35 2.38
N ALA A 36 0.91 -10.18 3.29
CA ALA A 36 0.98 -10.68 4.68
C ALA A 36 1.18 -12.20 4.79
N GLY A 37 0.84 -12.96 3.75
CA GLY A 37 1.06 -14.42 3.69
C GLY A 37 2.50 -14.85 3.38
N ASN A 38 3.39 -13.92 3.01
CA ASN A 38 4.75 -14.23 2.58
C ASN A 38 5.73 -14.17 3.74
N ALA A 39 6.40 -15.29 4.03
CA ALA A 39 7.46 -15.33 5.02
C ALA A 39 8.64 -14.43 4.61
N GLY A 40 9.07 -13.54 5.50
CA GLY A 40 10.17 -12.62 5.27
C GLY A 40 9.78 -11.23 4.75
N LEU A 41 8.48 -10.96 4.58
CA LEU A 41 7.96 -9.61 4.34
C LEU A 41 7.35 -9.04 5.63
N THR A 42 7.73 -7.82 5.99
CA THR A 42 6.98 -7.01 6.96
C THR A 42 6.17 -5.97 6.19
N VAL A 43 4.86 -5.92 6.42
CA VAL A 43 3.96 -4.99 5.75
C VAL A 43 3.26 -4.14 6.80
N THR A 44 3.36 -2.82 6.65
CA THR A 44 2.71 -1.85 7.54
C THR A 44 1.82 -0.92 6.72
N VAL A 45 0.64 -0.60 7.26
CA VAL A 45 -0.30 0.34 6.64
C VAL A 45 -0.63 1.43 7.65
N ASP A 46 -0.43 2.69 7.27
CA ASP A 46 -0.65 3.85 8.11
C ASP A 46 -1.20 5.04 7.30
N ASP A 47 -1.33 6.18 7.97
CA ASP A 47 -1.85 7.43 7.43
C ASP A 47 -0.74 8.40 6.99
N ASP A 48 0.53 7.99 7.00
CA ASP A 48 1.68 8.85 6.69
C ASP A 48 1.85 9.03 5.17
N VAL A 49 0.86 9.69 4.56
CA VAL A 49 0.82 9.95 3.12
C VAL A 49 1.53 11.27 2.81
N ALA A 50 2.44 11.22 1.83
CA ALA A 50 3.19 12.39 1.36
C ALA A 50 2.95 12.64 -0.14
N PRO A 51 2.97 13.91 -0.61
CA PRO A 51 2.73 14.24 -2.01
C PRO A 51 3.72 13.62 -3.01
N ASP A 52 4.94 13.33 -2.54
CA ASP A 52 6.04 12.75 -3.30
C ASP A 52 6.06 11.21 -3.26
N LEU A 53 5.21 10.59 -2.43
CA LEU A 53 5.15 9.14 -2.33
C LEU A 53 4.59 8.53 -3.63
N PRO A 54 5.28 7.54 -4.24
CA PRO A 54 4.79 6.94 -5.47
C PRO A 54 3.47 6.20 -5.22
N ILE A 55 2.59 6.25 -6.22
CA ILE A 55 1.39 5.41 -6.20
C ILE A 55 1.76 3.93 -6.36
N LEU A 56 0.92 3.03 -5.83
CA LEU A 56 1.05 1.59 -6.07
C LEU A 56 1.20 1.32 -7.59
N PRO A 57 2.25 0.59 -8.03
CA PRO A 57 2.46 0.32 -9.46
C PRO A 57 1.29 -0.43 -10.11
N CYS A 58 0.62 -1.26 -9.31
CA CYS A 58 -0.54 -2.05 -9.67
C CYS A 58 -1.88 -1.31 -9.49
N ALA A 59 -1.90 -0.06 -9.01
CA ALA A 59 -3.14 0.67 -8.70
C ALA A 59 -4.17 0.67 -9.84
N ARG A 60 -3.69 0.70 -11.10
CA ARG A 60 -4.50 0.66 -12.32
C ARG A 60 -5.33 -0.62 -12.53
N LEU A 61 -5.08 -1.67 -11.74
CA LEU A 61 -5.80 -2.95 -11.84
C LEU A 61 -7.18 -2.90 -11.18
N TRP A 62 -7.39 -1.97 -10.24
CA TRP A 62 -8.70 -1.72 -9.60
C TRP A 62 -9.45 -0.69 -10.46
N ARG A 63 -10.50 -1.16 -11.16
CA ARG A 63 -11.39 -0.33 -11.99
C ARG A 63 -12.67 0.02 -11.25
#